data_AF-A0A0C9QYK5-F1
#
_entry.id   AF-A0A0C9QYK5-F1
#
_cell.length_a   1.000
_cell.length_b   1.000
_cell.length_c   1.000
_cell.angle_alpha   90.00
_cell.angle_beta   90.00
_cell.angle_gamma   90.00
#
_symmetry.space_group_name_H-M   'P 1'
#
loop_
_entity.id
_entity.type
_entity.pdbx_description
1 polymer ?
#
loop_
_entity_poly.entity_id
_entity_poly.type
_entity_poly.pdbx_seq_one_letter_code
_entity_poly.pdbx_strand_id
1 'polypeptide(L)'
;MQGGVVQALHILTAFKNCRYEFIFTNLNIKSTRHFTSVIGVHRAYSSTRMYREIKLRGGFIQDKRLTTFPLEIVNSTTPGVWNLSTEQGNVGTFVVTNVRVVWFADMNNQFNVSLPYLVMTSV
;
A
#
# COMPACT_ATOMS: atom_id res chain seq x y z
N MET A 1 39.43 17.73 23.64
CA MET A 1 38.06 17.37 23.20
C MET A 1 38.19 16.22 22.23
N GLN A 2 37.86 14.98 22.63
CA GLN A 2 37.91 13.84 21.71
C GLN A 2 36.66 13.89 20.81
N GLY A 3 36.85 14.21 19.53
CA GLY A 3 35.82 14.09 18.52
C GLY A 3 35.52 12.62 18.27
N GLY A 4 34.40 12.13 18.80
CA GLY A 4 33.89 10.80 18.49
C GLY A 4 33.09 10.81 17.19
N VAL A 5 33.20 9.75 16.38
CA VAL A 5 32.28 9.54 15.26
C VAL A 5 30.92 9.16 15.83
N VAL A 6 29.92 10.03 15.64
CA VAL A 6 28.54 9.81 16.08
C VAL A 6 27.67 9.52 14.87
N GLN A 7 26.82 8.49 14.97
CA GLN A 7 25.86 8.17 13.91
C GLN A 7 24.63 9.07 13.99
N ALA A 8 24.12 9.48 12.83
CA ALA A 8 22.87 10.23 12.72
C ALA A 8 21.95 9.61 11.65
N LEU A 9 20.65 9.64 11.90
CA LEU A 9 19.61 9.34 10.92
C LEU A 9 19.14 10.63 10.27
N HIS A 10 19.25 10.67 8.96
CA HIS A 10 18.80 11.80 8.16
C HIS A 10 17.49 11.43 7.44
N ILE A 11 16.44 12.21 7.67
CA ILE A 11 15.11 12.01 7.08
C ILE A 11 14.69 13.25 6.29
N LEU A 12 14.43 13.05 5.00
CA LEU A 12 13.80 14.03 4.12
C LEU A 12 12.32 13.68 3.96
N THR A 13 11.45 14.65 4.16
CA THR A 13 9.99 14.45 4.04
C THR A 13 9.35 15.55 3.20
N ALA A 14 8.18 15.24 2.65
CA ALA A 14 7.31 16.22 2.01
C ALA A 14 5.92 16.13 2.61
N PHE A 15 5.37 17.27 3.03
CA PHE A 15 4.02 17.35 3.59
C PHE A 15 3.39 18.69 3.20
N LYS A 16 2.15 18.64 2.69
CA LYS A 16 1.39 19.83 2.25
C LYS A 16 2.22 20.78 1.37
N ASN A 17 2.85 20.24 0.32
CA ASN A 17 3.74 20.97 -0.62
C ASN A 17 4.99 21.62 -0.01
N CYS A 18 5.30 21.39 1.26
CA CYS A 18 6.54 21.80 1.90
C CYS A 18 7.48 20.61 2.05
N ARG A 19 8.79 20.86 1.90
CA ARG A 19 9.84 19.87 2.17
C ARG A 19 10.46 20.17 3.53
N TYR A 20 10.76 19.12 4.28
CA TYR A 20 11.36 19.21 5.60
C TYR A 20 12.54 18.25 5.71
N GLU A 21 13.52 18.66 6.49
CA GLU A 21 14.74 17.92 6.76
C GLU A 21 14.88 17.74 8.28
N PHE A 22 15.12 16.50 8.69
CA PHE A 22 15.30 16.14 10.10
C PHE A 22 16.57 15.32 10.28
N ILE A 23 17.40 15.72 11.24
CA ILE A 23 18.65 15.05 11.58
C ILE A 23 18.56 14.57 13.04
N PHE A 24 18.58 13.26 13.24
CA PHE A 24 18.53 12.63 14.54
C PHE A 24 19.88 12.02 14.90
N THR A 25 20.65 12.71 15.74
CA THR A 25 21.97 12.26 16.19
C THR A 25 21.85 11.37 17.42
N ASN A 26 22.47 10.18 17.37
CA ASN A 26 22.47 9.26 18.51
C ASN A 26 23.63 9.55 19.45
N LEU A 27 23.35 10.16 20.60
CA LEU A 27 24.37 10.46 21.61
C LEU A 27 24.87 9.22 22.37
N ASN A 28 24.15 8.09 22.29
CA ASN A 28 24.55 6.82 22.91
C ASN A 28 25.08 5.82 21.88
N ILE A 29 26.40 5.81 21.72
CA ILE A 29 27.11 5.01 20.71
C ILE A 29 26.88 3.49 20.88
N LYS A 30 26.44 3.02 22.05
CA LYS A 30 26.17 1.59 22.30
C LYS A 30 24.83 1.09 21.74
N SER A 31 23.90 1.98 21.39
CA SER A 31 22.55 1.59 20.93
C SER A 31 22.25 2.11 19.52
N THR A 32 22.52 1.29 18.50
CA THR A 32 22.33 1.66 17.08
C THR A 32 21.17 0.92 16.39
N ARG A 33 20.55 -0.05 17.08
CA ARG A 33 19.48 -0.91 16.54
C ARG A 33 18.24 -0.13 16.11
N HIS A 34 18.02 1.06 16.67
CA HIS A 34 16.87 1.90 16.31
C HIS A 34 16.92 2.30 14.84
N PHE A 35 18.09 2.60 14.28
CA PHE A 35 18.22 3.02 12.89
C PHE A 35 17.85 1.89 11.92
N THR A 36 18.31 0.66 12.16
CA THR A 36 17.96 -0.49 11.32
C THR A 36 16.47 -0.82 11.42
N SER A 37 15.89 -0.69 12.63
CA SER A 37 14.47 -0.92 12.87
C SER A 37 13.60 0.09 12.12
N VAL A 38 13.95 1.39 12.17
CA VAL A 38 13.22 2.44 11.44
C VAL A 38 13.26 2.18 9.93
N ILE A 39 14.42 1.85 9.38
CA ILE A 39 14.55 1.54 7.94
C ILE A 39 13.71 0.30 7.58
N GLY A 40 13.76 -0.75 8.40
CA GLY A 40 12.99 -1.98 8.20
C GLY A 40 11.49 -1.74 8.20
N VAL A 41 10.98 -1.04 9.22
CA VAL A 41 9.56 -0.68 9.35
C VAL A 41 9.14 0.25 8.21
N HIS A 42 9.95 1.23 7.82
CA HIS A 42 9.64 2.11 6.69
C HIS A 42 9.50 1.35 5.37
N ARG A 43 10.38 0.37 5.11
CA ARG A 43 10.27 -0.50 3.93
C ARG A 43 8.99 -1.32 3.97
N ALA A 44 8.69 -1.95 5.11
CA ALA A 44 7.46 -2.74 5.30
C ALA A 44 6.20 -1.88 5.14
N TYR A 45 6.19 -0.67 5.69
CA TYR A 45 5.12 0.30 5.49
C TYR A 45 4.97 0.61 4.00
N SER A 46 6.05 0.99 3.32
CA SER A 46 6.00 1.37 1.91
C SER A 46 5.55 0.25 0.98
N SER A 47 5.95 -1.00 1.23
CA SER A 47 5.55 -2.14 0.40
C SER A 47 4.12 -2.64 0.65
N THR A 48 3.48 -2.22 1.75
CA THR A 48 2.13 -2.66 2.14
C THR A 48 1.06 -1.58 1.93
N ARG A 49 1.28 -0.64 1.01
CA ARG A 49 0.31 0.44 0.74
C ARG A 49 -1.06 -0.06 0.27
N MET A 50 -1.10 -1.21 -0.40
CA MET A 50 -2.34 -1.83 -0.91
C MET A 50 -3.38 -2.18 0.17
N TYR A 51 -2.99 -2.19 1.45
CA TYR A 51 -3.92 -2.39 2.58
C TYR A 51 -4.63 -1.11 3.03
N ARG A 52 -4.22 0.06 2.52
CA ARG A 52 -4.68 1.36 3.04
C ARG A 52 -4.78 2.48 2.00
N GLU A 53 -4.31 2.25 0.78
CA GLU A 53 -4.40 3.21 -0.33
C GLU A 53 -5.27 2.62 -1.44
N ILE A 54 -6.15 3.45 -2.03
CA ILE A 54 -6.91 3.08 -3.22
C ILE A 54 -5.93 2.88 -4.38
N LYS A 55 -6.10 1.79 -5.12
CA LYS A 55 -5.31 1.54 -6.33
C LYS A 55 -6.21 1.35 -7.54
N LEU A 56 -5.97 2.19 -8.54
CA LEU A 56 -6.53 2.03 -9.89
C LEU A 56 -5.46 1.38 -10.79
N ARG A 57 -5.91 0.49 -11.67
CA ARG A 57 -5.07 -0.14 -12.72
C ARG A 57 -3.78 -0.75 -12.16
N GLY A 58 -3.90 -1.54 -11.09
CA GLY A 58 -2.76 -2.21 -10.47
C GLY A 58 -2.46 -3.58 -11.06
N GLY A 59 -1.21 -4.02 -10.95
CA GLY A 59 -0.75 -5.36 -11.38
C GLY A 59 -0.99 -6.44 -10.34
N PHE A 60 -2.21 -6.52 -9.76
CA PHE A 60 -2.57 -7.51 -8.74
C PHE A 60 -3.54 -8.58 -9.27
N ILE A 61 -3.74 -8.63 -10.58
CA ILE A 61 -4.53 -9.67 -11.25
C ILE A 61 -3.59 -10.48 -12.14
N GLN A 62 -3.56 -11.80 -11.95
CA GLN A 62 -2.77 -12.75 -12.73
C GLN A 62 -3.68 -13.93 -13.11
N ASP A 63 -3.67 -14.33 -14.38
CA ASP A 63 -4.48 -15.45 -14.90
C ASP A 63 -5.97 -15.37 -14.50
N LYS A 64 -6.55 -14.16 -14.60
CA LYS A 64 -7.94 -13.84 -14.19
C LYS A 64 -8.25 -14.14 -12.72
N ARG A 65 -7.24 -14.13 -11.85
CA ARG A 65 -7.36 -14.31 -10.40
C ARG A 65 -6.67 -13.18 -9.66
N LEU A 66 -7.17 -12.87 -8.47
CA LEU A 66 -6.53 -11.93 -7.56
C LEU A 66 -5.27 -12.54 -6.96
N THR A 67 -4.14 -11.87 -7.12
CA THR A 67 -2.92 -12.18 -6.37
C THR A 67 -3.04 -11.57 -4.97
N THR A 68 -3.11 -12.41 -3.96
CA THR A 68 -3.26 -11.99 -2.55
C THR A 68 -1.93 -11.51 -1.97
N PHE A 69 -1.99 -10.49 -1.12
CA PHE A 69 -0.85 -10.08 -0.30
C PHE A 69 -0.75 -10.92 0.99
N PRO A 70 0.35 -10.85 1.77
CA PRO A 70 0.46 -11.60 3.03
C PRO A 70 -0.72 -11.36 3.98
N LEU A 71 -1.28 -12.40 4.59
CA LEU A 71 -2.45 -12.28 5.49
C LEU A 71 -3.76 -11.82 4.80
N GLU A 72 -3.76 -11.62 3.48
CA GLU A 72 -4.99 -11.40 2.71
C GLU A 72 -5.65 -12.76 2.41
N ILE A 73 -6.93 -12.86 2.76
CA ILE A 73 -7.76 -14.05 2.58
C ILE A 73 -8.97 -13.66 1.74
N VAL A 74 -9.20 -14.37 0.64
CA VAL A 74 -10.39 -14.18 -0.20
C VAL A 74 -11.60 -14.80 0.50
N ASN A 75 -12.65 -14.00 0.70
CA ASN A 75 -13.92 -14.45 1.27
C ASN A 75 -14.91 -14.86 0.18
N SER A 76 -15.01 -14.08 -0.90
CA SER A 76 -15.90 -14.39 -2.01
C SER A 76 -15.40 -13.81 -3.33
N THR A 77 -15.80 -14.48 -4.42
CA THR A 77 -15.54 -14.07 -5.80
C THR A 77 -16.85 -14.17 -6.57
N THR A 78 -17.31 -13.04 -7.08
CA THR A 78 -18.59 -12.90 -7.80
C THR A 78 -18.32 -12.40 -9.22
N PRO A 79 -18.41 -13.26 -10.25
CA PRO A 79 -18.31 -12.85 -11.64
C PRO A 79 -19.58 -12.12 -12.11
N GLY A 80 -19.53 -11.46 -13.26
CA GLY A 80 -20.69 -10.81 -13.87
C GLY A 80 -21.10 -9.47 -13.23
N VAL A 81 -20.23 -8.89 -12.39
CA VAL A 81 -20.51 -7.63 -11.69
C VAL A 81 -20.17 -6.46 -12.59
N TRP A 82 -21.18 -5.61 -12.83
CA TRP A 82 -21.06 -4.43 -13.67
C TRP A 82 -20.43 -3.26 -12.93
N ASN A 83 -19.45 -2.61 -13.56
CA ASN A 83 -18.99 -1.29 -13.19
C ASN A 83 -19.79 -0.22 -13.95
N LEU A 84 -20.50 0.64 -13.20
CA LEU A 84 -21.38 1.69 -13.70
C LEU A 84 -20.69 3.07 -13.80
N SER A 85 -19.37 3.15 -13.58
CA SER A 85 -18.63 4.41 -13.65
C SER A 85 -18.37 4.90 -15.08
N THR A 86 -18.79 4.14 -16.10
CA THR A 86 -18.56 4.43 -17.53
C THR A 86 -19.87 4.30 -18.30
N GLU A 87 -20.07 5.13 -19.33
CA GLU A 87 -21.32 5.20 -20.11
C GLU A 87 -21.78 3.85 -20.69
N GLN A 88 -20.84 3.01 -21.15
CA GLN A 88 -21.16 1.70 -21.75
C GLN A 88 -21.14 0.53 -20.76
N GLY A 89 -20.84 0.78 -19.48
CA GLY A 89 -20.67 -0.26 -18.45
C GLY A 89 -19.54 -1.24 -18.78
N ASN A 90 -18.93 -1.85 -17.77
CA ASN A 90 -18.01 -2.97 -18.00
C ASN A 90 -18.38 -4.13 -17.09
N VAL A 91 -18.49 -5.33 -17.67
CA VAL A 91 -18.64 -6.57 -16.89
C VAL A 91 -17.29 -6.99 -16.37
N GLY A 92 -17.26 -7.40 -15.12
CA GLY A 92 -16.07 -7.91 -14.49
C GLY A 92 -16.35 -8.86 -13.34
N THR A 93 -15.29 -9.16 -12.61
CA THR A 93 -15.31 -10.00 -11.44
C THR A 93 -15.05 -9.16 -10.20
N PHE A 94 -15.91 -9.30 -9.20
CA PHE A 94 -15.79 -8.67 -7.89
C PHE A 94 -15.26 -9.67 -6.87
N VAL A 95 -14.25 -9.28 -6.10
CA VAL A 95 -13.60 -10.11 -5.10
C VAL A 95 -13.64 -9.38 -3.77
N VAL A 96 -14.15 -10.05 -2.74
CA VAL A 96 -14.18 -9.57 -1.37
C VAL A 96 -13.11 -10.31 -0.59
N THR A 97 -12.20 -9.58 0.06
CA THR A 97 -11.21 -10.13 0.97
C THR A 97 -11.41 -9.60 2.37
N ASN A 98 -10.62 -10.08 3.33
CA ASN A 98 -10.62 -9.60 4.72
C ASN A 98 -10.02 -8.20 4.90
N VAL A 99 -9.37 -7.62 3.88
CA VAL A 99 -8.68 -6.32 3.99
C VAL A 99 -9.12 -5.28 2.96
N ARG A 100 -9.68 -5.72 1.83
CA ARG A 100 -10.11 -4.84 0.72
C ARG A 100 -11.15 -5.52 -0.16
N VAL A 101 -11.81 -4.74 -0.98
CA VAL A 101 -12.55 -5.25 -2.14
C VAL A 101 -11.78 -4.95 -3.42
N VAL A 102 -11.93 -5.81 -4.41
CA VAL A 102 -11.29 -5.68 -5.71
C VAL A 102 -12.33 -5.92 -6.79
N TRP A 103 -12.29 -5.12 -7.84
CA TRP A 103 -13.03 -5.37 -9.07
C TRP A 103 -12.07 -5.31 -10.25
N PHE A 104 -12.22 -6.19 -11.23
CA PHE A 104 -11.49 -6.14 -12.49
C PHE A 104 -12.37 -6.55 -13.67
N ALA A 105 -12.21 -5.89 -14.81
CA ALA A 105 -12.98 -6.20 -16.02
C ALA A 105 -12.51 -7.51 -16.66
N ASP A 106 -13.45 -8.34 -17.12
CA ASP A 106 -13.14 -9.67 -17.66
C ASP A 106 -12.44 -9.63 -19.03
N MET A 107 -12.75 -8.60 -19.83
CA MET A 107 -12.16 -8.37 -21.16
C MET A 107 -10.78 -7.71 -21.09
N ASN A 108 -10.55 -6.88 -20.06
CA ASN A 108 -9.28 -6.20 -19.86
C ASN A 108 -8.98 -6.08 -18.37
N ASN A 109 -8.23 -7.05 -17.84
CA ASN A 109 -7.86 -7.10 -16.43
C ASN A 109 -7.04 -5.88 -15.96
N GLN A 110 -6.44 -5.08 -16.85
CA GLN A 110 -5.76 -3.84 -16.46
C GLN A 110 -6.75 -2.75 -16.04
N PHE A 111 -8.02 -2.85 -16.45
CA PHE A 111 -9.09 -2.03 -15.93
C PHE A 111 -9.61 -2.66 -14.64
N ASN A 112 -8.98 -2.26 -13.54
CA ASN A 112 -9.27 -2.78 -12.22
C ASN A 112 -9.19 -1.68 -11.15
N VAL A 113 -9.82 -1.97 -10.02
CA VAL A 113 -9.85 -1.13 -8.82
C VAL A 113 -9.65 -2.01 -7.60
N SER A 114 -8.81 -1.57 -6.68
CA SER A 114 -8.71 -2.12 -5.34
C SER A 114 -9.02 -1.02 -4.32
N LEU A 115 -10.00 -1.30 -3.46
CA LEU A 115 -10.50 -0.37 -2.45
C LEU A 115 -10.36 -1.01 -1.06
N PRO A 116 -9.37 -0.58 -0.25
CA PRO A 116 -9.22 -1.06 1.12
C PRO A 116 -10.35 -0.59 2.03
N TYR A 117 -10.73 -1.41 3.02
CA TYR A 117 -11.80 -1.02 3.96
C TYR A 117 -11.46 0.24 4.76
N LEU A 118 -10.16 0.48 5.03
CA LEU A 118 -9.70 1.65 5.80
C LEU A 118 -10.16 2.99 5.22
N VAL A 119 -10.33 3.07 3.90
CA VAL A 119 -10.72 4.31 3.19
C VAL A 119 -12.20 4.33 2.81
N MET A 120 -12.95 3.27 3.09
CA MET A 120 -14.40 3.24 2.87
C MET A 120 -15.12 3.99 3.98
N THR A 121 -15.98 4.93 3.61
CA THR A 121 -16.79 5.71 4.56
C THR A 121 -18.14 5.08 4.84
N SER A 122 -18.74 4.48 3.83
CA SER A 122 -20.02 3.76 3.88
C SER A 122 -20.05 2.69 2.79
N VAL A 123 -20.93 1.70 2.95
CA VAL A 123 -21.24 0.69 1.93
C VAL A 123 -22.58 1.02 1.30
#